data_AF-J8AQW9-F1
#
_entry.id   AF-J8AQW9-F1
#
_cell.length_a   1.000
_cell.length_b   1.000
_cell.length_c   1.000
_cell.angle_alpha   90.00
_cell.angle_beta   90.00
_cell.angle_gamma   90.00
#
_symmetry.space_group_name_H-M   'P 1'
#
loop_
_entity.id
_entity.type
_entity.pdbx_description
1 polymer ?
#
loop_
_entity_poly.entity_id
_entity_poly.type
_entity_poly.pdbx_seq_one_letter_code
_entity_poly.pdbx_strand_id
1 'polypeptide(L)'
;MKSPDHIIPEFQNCAINFEELEHKTPYTLIFLGTTSHSGGHYNFEIEYTGIELNMKKGYIPENVLSAFKDDLNAIFDYGPFNKSEVNSEFKKLTRWMYSYRGDSVTRK
;
A
#
# COMPACT_ATOMS: atom_id res chain seq x y z
N MET A 1 -9.72 -11.53 41.77
CA MET A 1 -9.75 -10.53 40.69
C MET A 1 -8.42 -10.60 39.96
N LYS A 2 -8.38 -11.19 38.76
CA LYS A 2 -7.18 -11.18 37.92
C LYS A 2 -7.18 -9.87 37.11
N SER A 3 -6.03 -9.21 37.09
CA SER A 3 -5.77 -7.98 36.32
C SER A 3 -6.21 -8.15 34.86
N PRO A 4 -6.82 -7.14 34.22
CA PRO A 4 -6.99 -7.20 32.78
C PRO A 4 -5.59 -7.21 32.17
N ASP A 5 -5.28 -8.28 31.44
CA ASP A 5 -4.08 -8.39 30.64
C ASP A 5 -4.00 -7.12 29.78
N HIS A 6 -2.98 -6.31 30.03
CA HIS A 6 -2.60 -5.25 29.10
C HIS A 6 -2.16 -5.96 27.83
N ILE A 7 -3.09 -6.20 26.90
CA ILE A 7 -2.76 -6.57 25.54
C ILE A 7 -2.05 -5.34 24.98
N ILE A 8 -0.71 -5.32 25.07
CA ILE A 8 0.13 -4.42 24.30
C ILE A 8 -0.15 -4.83 22.85
N PRO A 9 -0.83 -4.02 22.00
CA PRO A 9 -1.09 -4.44 20.63
C PRO A 9 0.24 -4.82 19.98
N GLU A 10 0.40 -6.08 19.60
CA GLU A 10 1.64 -6.55 18.99
C GLU A 10 1.82 -5.86 17.65
N PHE A 11 3.07 -5.53 17.31
CA PHE A 11 3.37 -4.99 15.99
C PHE A 11 3.05 -6.03 14.93
N GLN A 12 2.21 -5.66 13.98
CA GLN A 12 1.91 -6.46 12.80
C GLN A 12 2.78 -5.99 11.63
N ASN A 13 2.97 -6.86 10.64
CA ASN A 13 3.66 -6.52 9.41
C ASN A 13 2.73 -6.72 8.21
N CYS A 14 2.84 -5.84 7.22
CA CYS A 14 2.17 -5.93 5.94
C CYS A 14 3.19 -5.74 4.82
N ALA A 15 3.37 -6.76 4.00
CA ALA A 15 4.20 -6.68 2.80
C ALA A 15 3.31 -6.39 1.60
N ILE A 16 3.70 -5.40 0.77
CA ILE A 16 3.10 -5.09 -0.52
C ILE A 16 4.15 -5.41 -1.58
N ASN A 17 3.87 -6.36 -2.46
CA ASN A 17 4.71 -6.68 -3.61
C ASN A 17 4.02 -6.14 -4.87
N PHE A 18 4.75 -5.39 -5.67
CA PHE A 18 4.25 -4.82 -6.92
C PHE A 18 4.55 -5.77 -8.07
N GLU A 19 3.56 -6.06 -8.90
CA GLU A 19 3.70 -7.00 -10.01
C GLU A 19 3.40 -6.31 -11.34
N GLU A 20 2.31 -5.54 -11.40
CA GLU A 20 1.88 -4.88 -12.62
C GLU A 20 1.32 -3.49 -12.33
N LEU A 21 1.45 -2.62 -13.34
CA LEU A 21 0.94 -1.26 -13.36
C LEU A 21 0.20 -1.03 -14.67
N GLU A 22 -1.03 -0.53 -14.57
CA GLU A 22 -1.80 -0.07 -15.72
C GLU A 22 -2.07 1.43 -15.64
N HIS A 23 -2.00 2.10 -16.79
CA HIS A 23 -2.46 3.49 -16.95
C HIS A 23 -3.88 3.47 -17.50
N LYS A 24 -4.87 3.69 -16.63
CA LYS A 24 -6.29 3.73 -17.03
C LYS A 24 -6.66 5.07 -17.66
N THR A 25 -6.20 6.16 -17.08
CA THR A 25 -6.35 7.52 -17.61
C THR A 25 -5.08 8.33 -17.32
N PRO A 26 -4.93 9.55 -17.86
CA PRO A 26 -3.84 10.44 -17.46
C PRO A 26 -3.82 10.77 -15.95
N TYR A 27 -4.90 10.51 -15.21
CA TYR A 27 -5.01 10.81 -13.77
C TYR A 27 -5.33 9.55 -12.94
N THR A 28 -5.15 8.37 -13.50
CA THR A 28 -5.51 7.12 -12.81
C THR A 28 -4.53 6.00 -13.15
N LEU A 29 -3.89 5.48 -12.11
CA LEU A 29 -3.06 4.29 -12.16
C LEU A 29 -3.79 3.13 -11.50
N ILE A 30 -3.62 1.93 -12.02
CA ILE A 30 -4.05 0.68 -11.38
C ILE A 30 -2.80 -0.09 -10.99
N PHE A 31 -2.63 -0.35 -9.70
CA PHE A 31 -1.57 -1.20 -9.18
C PHE A 31 -2.12 -2.59 -8.92
N LEU A 32 -1.44 -3.59 -9.45
CA LEU A 32 -1.71 -5.00 -9.18
C LEU A 32 -0.49 -5.63 -8.51
N GLY A 33 -0.77 -6.58 -7.63
CA GLY A 33 0.25 -7.38 -7.02
C GLY A 33 -0.29 -8.20 -5.86
N THR A 34 0.58 -8.46 -4.89
CA THR A 34 0.26 -9.30 -3.74
C THR A 34 0.54 -8.59 -2.42
N THR A 35 -0.31 -8.89 -1.44
CA THR A 35 -0.15 -8.43 -0.06
C THR A 35 -0.04 -9.62 0.88
N SER A 36 0.76 -9.50 1.93
CA SER A 36 0.91 -10.52 2.95
C SER A 36 0.93 -9.90 4.34
N HIS A 37 -0.04 -10.28 5.17
CA HIS A 37 -0.14 -9.86 6.57
C HIS A 37 -0.93 -10.90 7.36
N SER A 38 -0.70 -10.96 8.67
CA SER A 38 -1.49 -11.80 9.60
C SER A 38 -1.57 -13.29 9.20
N GLY A 39 -0.53 -13.82 8.53
CA GLY A 39 -0.48 -15.20 8.04
C GLY A 39 -1.22 -15.45 6.72
N GLY A 40 -1.89 -14.45 6.16
CA GLY A 40 -2.58 -14.52 4.86
C GLY A 40 -1.72 -13.98 3.71
N HIS A 41 -2.05 -14.41 2.50
CA HIS A 41 -1.49 -13.93 1.24
C HIS A 41 -2.64 -13.70 0.25
N TYR A 42 -2.72 -12.50 -0.31
CA TYR A 42 -3.85 -12.07 -1.14
C TYR A 42 -3.34 -11.32 -2.37
N ASN A 43 -3.98 -11.53 -3.52
CA ASN A 43 -3.80 -10.63 -4.67
C ASN A 43 -4.61 -9.36 -4.41
N PHE A 44 -4.04 -8.20 -4.76
CA PHE A 44 -4.75 -6.92 -4.69
C PHE A 44 -4.84 -6.25 -6.07
N GLU A 45 -5.84 -5.39 -6.19
CA GLU A 45 -5.99 -4.41 -7.25
C GLU A 45 -6.40 -3.09 -6.61
N ILE A 46 -5.64 -2.03 -6.88
CA ILE A 46 -5.81 -0.72 -6.27
C ILE A 46 -5.84 0.34 -7.36
N GLU A 47 -6.87 1.17 -7.32
CA GLU A 47 -6.98 2.36 -8.17
C GLU A 47 -6.44 3.58 -7.42
N TYR A 48 -5.49 4.28 -8.02
CA TYR A 48 -4.80 5.42 -7.44
C TYR A 48 -4.91 6.65 -8.33
N THR A 49 -5.25 7.77 -7.72
CA THR A 49 -5.50 9.06 -8.40
C THR A 49 -4.60 10.20 -7.92
N GLY A 50 -3.59 9.91 -7.06
CA GLY A 50 -2.81 10.92 -6.35
C GLY A 50 -3.50 11.42 -5.07
N ILE A 51 -4.82 11.57 -5.12
CA ILE A 51 -5.61 12.05 -3.97
C ILE A 51 -6.16 10.88 -3.16
N GLU A 52 -6.61 9.85 -3.87
CA GLU A 52 -7.28 8.68 -3.31
C GLU A 52 -6.57 7.39 -3.71
N LEU A 53 -6.78 6.38 -2.88
CA LEU A 53 -6.31 5.03 -3.09
C LEU A 53 -7.48 4.09 -2.76
N ASN A 54 -8.11 3.57 -3.80
CA ASN A 54 -9.35 2.82 -3.74
C ASN A 54 -9.08 1.34 -3.98
N MET A 55 -9.24 0.51 -2.94
CA MET A 55 -9.11 -0.95 -3.03
C MET A 55 -10.25 -1.53 -3.87
N LYS A 56 -9.93 -2.19 -5.00
CA LYS A 56 -10.92 -2.89 -5.82
C LYS A 56 -10.98 -4.38 -5.49
N LYS A 57 -9.83 -4.95 -5.12
CA LYS A 57 -9.69 -6.37 -4.75
C LYS A 57 -8.60 -6.53 -3.70
N GLY A 58 -8.75 -7.53 -2.85
CA GLY A 58 -7.78 -7.87 -1.82
C GLY A 58 -8.04 -7.09 -0.53
N TYR A 59 -7.04 -7.08 0.35
CA TYR A 59 -7.16 -6.39 1.63
C TYR A 59 -5.79 -5.89 2.08
N ILE A 60 -5.73 -4.61 2.42
CA ILE A 60 -4.60 -3.97 3.09
C ILE A 60 -5.19 -3.20 4.28
N PRO A 61 -4.63 -3.33 5.49
CA PRO A 61 -5.09 -2.59 6.66
C PRO A 61 -5.17 -1.08 6.40
N GLU A 62 -6.22 -0.40 6.87
CA GLU A 62 -6.50 1.02 6.52
C GLU A 62 -5.37 1.99 6.88
N ASN A 63 -4.75 1.79 8.04
CA ASN A 63 -3.59 2.57 8.47
C ASN A 63 -2.39 2.39 7.51
N VAL A 64 -2.13 1.15 7.07
CA VAL A 64 -1.10 0.85 6.06
C VAL A 64 -1.51 1.43 4.71
N LEU A 65 -2.79 1.41 4.37
CA LEU A 65 -3.31 1.97 3.12
C LEU A 65 -3.07 3.48 3.04
N SER A 66 -3.26 4.20 4.15
CA SER A 66 -2.96 5.64 4.23
C SER A 66 -1.47 5.91 4.04
N ALA A 67 -0.60 5.20 4.77
CA ALA A 67 0.85 5.36 4.61
C ALA A 67 1.32 4.98 3.20
N PHE A 68 0.72 3.93 2.63
CA PHE A 68 0.99 3.49 1.27
C PHE A 68 0.64 4.57 0.24
N LYS A 69 -0.49 5.27 0.41
CA LYS A 69 -0.86 6.40 -0.44
C LYS A 69 0.18 7.51 -0.38
N ASP A 70 0.63 7.88 0.81
CA ASP A 70 1.62 8.95 0.99
C ASP A 70 2.97 8.57 0.37
N ASP A 71 3.37 7.30 0.50
CA ASP A 71 4.56 6.76 -0.13
C ASP A 71 4.46 6.71 -1.67
N LEU A 72 3.27 6.46 -2.23
CA LEU A 72 3.04 6.57 -3.68
C LEU A 72 3.10 8.03 -4.14
N ASN A 73 2.51 8.96 -3.39
CA ASN A 73 2.55 10.40 -3.70
C ASN A 73 3.99 10.94 -3.72
N ALA A 74 4.86 10.44 -2.83
CA ALA A 74 6.27 10.81 -2.82
C ALA A 74 7.03 10.39 -4.10
N ILE A 75 6.49 9.47 -4.89
CA ILE A 75 7.12 8.94 -6.11
C ILE A 75 6.41 9.45 -7.37
N PHE A 76 5.08 9.44 -7.37
CA PHE A 76 4.26 9.67 -8.56
C PHE A 76 3.56 11.04 -8.57
N ASP A 77 3.68 11.82 -7.49
CA ASP A 77 3.01 13.11 -7.30
C ASP A 77 1.46 12.97 -7.39
N TYR A 78 0.73 14.08 -7.51
CA TYR A 78 -0.73 14.12 -7.55
C TYR A 78 -1.31 14.00 -8.98
N GLY A 79 -0.48 13.66 -9.97
CA GLY A 79 -0.83 13.62 -11.39
C GLY A 79 -0.95 15.01 -12.04
N PRO A 80 -1.15 15.09 -13.38
CA PRO A 80 -1.31 13.98 -14.33
C PRO A 80 -0.06 13.11 -14.43
N PHE A 81 -0.27 11.81 -14.56
CA PHE A 81 0.79 10.81 -14.56
C PHE A 81 1.45 10.71 -15.94
N ASN A 82 2.69 11.17 -16.04
CA ASN A 82 3.51 10.94 -17.21
C ASN A 82 3.82 9.44 -17.33
N LYS A 83 3.28 8.81 -18.38
CA LYS A 83 3.43 7.36 -18.59
C LYS A 83 4.88 6.89 -18.62
N SER A 84 5.80 7.65 -19.20
CA SER A 84 7.20 7.19 -19.28
C SER A 84 7.91 7.27 -17.94
N GLU A 85 7.69 8.35 -17.20
CA GLU A 85 8.30 8.56 -15.88
C GLU A 85 7.74 7.56 -14.87
N VAL A 86 6.42 7.43 -14.80
CA VAL A 86 5.74 6.49 -13.89
C VAL A 86 6.18 5.06 -14.16
N ASN A 87 6.25 4.61 -15.42
CA ASN A 87 6.74 3.26 -15.72
C ASN A 87 8.22 3.08 -15.37
N SER A 88 9.04 4.14 -15.45
CA SER A 88 10.44 4.08 -15.03
C SER A 88 10.57 3.93 -13.52
N GLU A 89 9.80 4.70 -12.76
CA GLU A 89 9.78 4.59 -11.29
C GLU A 89 9.18 3.27 -10.82
N PHE A 90 8.08 2.82 -11.44
CA PHE A 90 7.42 1.56 -11.09
C PHE A 90 8.36 0.36 -11.22
N LYS A 91 9.21 0.31 -12.24
CA LYS A 91 10.20 -0.77 -12.42
C LYS A 91 11.23 -0.86 -11.29
N LYS A 92 11.41 0.21 -10.51
CA LYS A 92 12.30 0.23 -9.34
C LYS A 92 11.58 -0.30 -8.09
N LEU A 93 10.24 -0.34 -8.11
CA LEU A 93 9.43 -0.88 -7.04
C LEU A 93 9.46 -2.41 -7.12
N THR A 94 9.76 -3.05 -5.99
CA THR A 94 9.72 -4.50 -5.87
C THR A 94 8.80 -4.89 -4.73
N ARG A 95 9.18 -4.51 -3.51
CA ARG A 95 8.42 -4.79 -2.30
C ARG A 95 8.56 -3.66 -1.30
N TRP A 96 7.45 -3.30 -0.67
CA TRP A 96 7.41 -2.44 0.51
C TRP A 96 6.96 -3.23 1.72
N MET A 97 7.66 -3.05 2.84
CA MET A 97 7.33 -3.69 4.10
C MET A 97 6.88 -2.63 5.10
N TYR A 98 5.66 -2.77 5.61
CA TYR A 98 5.12 -1.90 6.65
C TYR A 98 5.07 -2.66 7.96
N SER A 99 5.41 -1.98 9.04
CA SER A 99 5.15 -2.42 10.40
C SER A 99 4.17 -1.46 11.05
N TYR A 100 3.12 -1.99 11.68
CA TYR A 100 2.04 -1.15 12.21
C TYR A 100 1.49 -1.63 13.54
N ARG A 101 0.98 -0.68 14.34
CA ARG A 101 0.36 -0.87 15.64
C ARG A 101 -0.61 0.27 15.93
N GLY A 102 -1.92 -0.02 15.97
CA GLY A 102 -2.93 1.04 16.00
C GLY A 102 -2.72 1.98 14.81
N ASP A 103 -2.66 3.29 15.06
CA ASP A 103 -2.44 4.30 14.01
C ASP A 103 -0.95 4.52 13.65
N SER A 104 -0.03 3.91 14.40
CA SER A 104 1.40 4.00 14.09
C SER A 104 1.79 3.06 12.96
N VAL A 105 2.37 3.58 11.90
CA VAL A 105 2.86 2.82 10.73
C VAL A 105 4.28 3.28 10.40
N THR A 106 5.16 2.34 10.04
CA THR A 106 6.51 2.63 9.56
C THR A 106 6.86 1.71 8.41
N ARG A 107 7.34 2.27 7.30
CA ARG A 107 7.92 1.51 6.19
C ARG A 107 9.37 1.14 6.53
N LYS A 108 9.71 -0.15 6.42
CA LYS A 108 11.04 -0.72 6.67
C LYS A 108 11.82 -0.90 5.38
#